data_AF-A0A4Y9F4E8-F1
#
_entry.id   AF-A0A4Y9F4E8-F1
#
_cell.length_a   1.000
_cell.length_b   1.000
_cell.length_c   1.000
_cell.angle_alpha   90.00
_cell.angle_beta   90.00
_cell.angle_gamma   90.00
#
_symmetry.space_group_name_H-M   'P 1'
#
loop_
_entity.id
_entity.type
_entity.pdbx_description
1 polymer ?
#
loop_
_entity_poly.entity_id
_entity_poly.type
_entity_poly.pdbx_seq_one_letter_code
_entity_poly.pdbx_strand_id
1 'polypeptide(L)'
;MAERSGLPFEKRLEVMGVMWEVGEWFMVQVARDYEPALLADAERRKVEKRDFLTRLVQGTLEAADEERLAGHLVLPRGLEYQVVLGREISPIAWVAEIEDAFSGTLAPALAGAVEGCLVGVLPAHEGVDAAISRVGERQELRGGVLALGCPVRIGNLAESLEEARTVLVSLEPGSAGCFDVRSRGWRLAVACTPWLGDVIEQGLLAPLRENR
;
A
#
# COMPACT_ATOMS: atom_id res chain seq x y z
N MET A 1 8.83 5.29 53.14
CA MET A 1 9.29 3.90 53.37
C MET A 1 10.70 3.81 53.98
N ALA A 2 11.61 4.78 53.75
CA ALA A 2 12.99 4.77 54.29
C ALA A 2 13.19 5.36 55.71
N GLU A 3 12.21 6.10 56.25
CA GLU A 3 12.23 6.55 57.67
C GLU A 3 11.79 5.43 58.64
N ARG A 4 11.06 4.42 58.15
CA ARG A 4 10.58 3.30 58.97
C ARG A 4 11.61 2.19 59.18
N SER A 5 12.74 2.22 58.49
CA SER A 5 13.74 1.15 58.47
C SER A 5 15.02 1.45 59.28
N GLY A 6 15.09 2.57 60.00
CA GLY A 6 16.16 2.85 60.99
C GLY A 6 17.59 2.94 60.44
N LEU A 7 17.78 2.99 59.11
CA LEU A 7 19.11 3.03 58.50
C LEU A 7 19.73 4.45 58.58
N PRO A 8 21.02 4.56 58.94
CA PRO A 8 21.77 5.82 58.88
C PRO A 8 21.68 6.47 57.49
N PHE A 9 21.67 7.80 57.43
CA PHE A 9 21.48 8.57 56.20
C PHE A 9 22.46 8.18 55.08
N GLU A 10 23.72 7.93 55.44
CA GLU A 10 24.77 7.49 54.51
C GLU A 10 24.43 6.15 53.84
N LYS A 11 23.91 5.17 54.61
CA LYS A 11 23.45 3.89 54.06
C LYS A 11 22.21 4.02 53.17
N ARG A 12 21.38 5.04 53.38
CA ARG A 12 20.23 5.31 52.50
C ARG A 12 20.67 5.85 51.13
N LEU A 13 21.69 6.70 51.10
CA LEU A 13 22.29 7.18 49.85
C LEU A 13 22.97 6.05 49.08
N GLU A 14 23.68 5.16 49.79
CA GLU A 14 24.31 3.98 49.21
C GLU A 14 23.28 3.03 48.57
N VAL A 15 22.17 2.77 49.26
CA VAL A 15 21.05 1.98 48.71
C VAL A 15 20.41 2.66 47.50
N MET A 16 20.26 3.99 47.50
CA MET A 16 19.77 4.71 46.32
C MET A 16 20.73 4.63 45.13
N GLY A 17 22.05 4.65 45.37
CA GLY A 17 23.07 4.44 44.34
C GLY A 17 22.96 3.05 43.71
N VAL A 18 22.86 2.00 44.52
CA VAL A 18 22.67 0.62 44.01
C VAL A 18 21.34 0.49 43.27
N MET A 19 20.26 1.12 43.75
CA MET A 19 18.96 1.08 43.09
C MET A 19 18.98 1.81 41.73
N TRP A 20 19.77 2.88 41.62
CA TRP A 20 20.01 3.59 40.37
C TRP A 20 20.80 2.74 39.37
N GLU A 21 21.91 2.13 39.80
CA GLU A 21 22.72 1.24 38.95
C GLU A 21 21.92 0.02 38.46
N VAL A 22 21.08 -0.56 39.32
CA VAL A 22 20.16 -1.63 38.93
C VAL A 22 19.14 -1.13 37.90
N GLY A 23 18.62 0.09 38.07
CA GLY A 23 17.72 0.73 37.10
C GLY A 23 18.38 0.95 35.74
N GLU A 24 19.61 1.46 35.70
CA GLU A 24 20.38 1.61 34.47
C GLU A 24 20.67 0.26 33.81
N TRP A 25 21.05 -0.75 34.58
CA TRP A 25 21.27 -2.10 34.10
C TRP A 25 20.00 -2.70 33.47
N PHE A 26 18.84 -2.54 34.11
CA PHE A 26 17.55 -2.94 33.56
C PHE A 26 17.23 -2.20 32.26
N MET A 27 17.45 -0.88 32.18
CA MET A 27 17.18 -0.11 30.96
C MET A 27 18.08 -0.53 29.80
N VAL A 28 19.35 -0.80 30.06
CA VAL A 28 20.29 -1.34 29.05
C VAL A 28 19.84 -2.72 28.58
N GLN A 29 19.34 -3.55 29.48
CA GLN A 29 18.88 -4.89 29.14
C GLN A 29 17.57 -4.86 28.36
N VAL A 30 16.61 -4.02 28.77
CA VAL A 30 15.39 -3.78 28.00
C VAL A 30 15.73 -3.24 26.61
N ALA A 31 16.64 -2.28 26.47
CA ALA A 31 17.06 -1.78 25.17
C ALA A 31 17.67 -2.87 24.28
N ARG A 32 18.54 -3.73 24.86
CA ARG A 32 19.16 -4.87 24.17
C ARG A 32 18.17 -5.92 23.72
N ASP A 33 17.13 -6.17 24.50
CA ASP A 33 16.12 -7.19 24.17
C ASP A 33 15.02 -6.62 23.25
N TYR A 34 14.79 -5.31 23.29
CA TYR A 34 13.73 -4.63 22.53
C TYR A 34 14.13 -4.37 21.08
N GLU A 35 15.38 -3.99 20.80
CA GLU A 35 15.88 -3.75 19.45
C GLU A 35 15.76 -4.98 18.51
N PRO A 36 16.20 -6.19 18.88
CA PRO A 36 16.03 -7.38 18.04
C PRO A 36 14.57 -7.80 17.91
N ALA A 37 13.73 -7.58 18.93
CA ALA A 37 12.30 -7.86 18.86
C ALA A 37 11.59 -6.96 17.85
N LEU A 38 11.89 -5.65 17.85
CA LEU A 38 11.37 -4.71 16.85
C LEU A 38 11.81 -5.06 15.42
N LEU A 39 13.07 -5.46 15.24
CA LEU A 39 13.57 -5.88 13.93
C LEU A 39 12.88 -7.15 13.46
N ALA A 40 12.70 -8.14 14.33
CA ALA A 40 11.99 -9.38 14.02
C ALA A 40 10.52 -9.12 13.66
N ASP A 41 9.83 -8.24 14.38
CA ASP A 41 8.44 -7.86 14.08
C ASP A 41 8.33 -7.10 12.76
N ALA A 42 9.28 -6.19 12.48
CA ALA A 42 9.31 -5.46 11.21
C ALA A 42 9.59 -6.39 10.02
N GLU A 43 10.49 -7.36 10.16
CA GLU A 43 10.76 -8.37 9.15
C GLU A 43 9.55 -9.28 8.94
N ARG A 44 8.93 -9.76 10.01
CA ARG A 44 7.71 -10.56 9.95
C ARG A 44 6.61 -9.82 9.20
N ARG A 45 6.38 -8.54 9.52
CA ARG A 45 5.37 -7.73 8.83
C ARG A 45 5.70 -7.53 7.35
N LYS A 46 6.98 -7.40 6.98
CA LYS A 46 7.40 -7.33 5.57
C LYS A 46 7.11 -8.64 4.84
N VAL A 47 7.39 -9.79 5.47
CA VAL A 47 7.10 -11.11 4.91
C VAL A 47 5.60 -11.31 4.73
N GLU A 48 4.79 -10.99 5.76
CA GLU A 48 3.33 -11.09 5.72
C GLU A 48 2.74 -10.14 4.66
N LYS A 49 3.23 -8.90 4.55
CA LYS A 49 2.83 -7.96 3.49
C LYS A 49 3.11 -8.54 2.11
N ARG A 50 4.33 -9.05 1.90
CA ARG A 50 4.71 -9.63 0.61
C ARG A 50 3.86 -10.84 0.27
N ASP A 51 3.66 -11.75 1.21
CA ASP A 51 2.82 -12.94 1.03
C ASP A 51 1.38 -12.56 0.67
N PHE A 52 0.80 -11.60 1.39
CA PHE A 52 -0.53 -11.07 1.10
C PHE A 52 -0.64 -10.52 -0.32
N LEU A 53 0.28 -9.64 -0.73
CA LEU A 53 0.29 -9.07 -2.07
C LEU A 53 0.55 -10.12 -3.14
N THR A 54 1.41 -11.11 -2.87
CA THR A 54 1.65 -12.24 -3.79
C THR A 54 0.38 -13.06 -3.99
N ARG A 55 -0.30 -13.45 -2.93
CA ARG A 55 -1.54 -14.23 -3.00
C ARG A 55 -2.66 -13.46 -3.70
N LEU A 56 -2.75 -12.14 -3.44
CA LEU A 56 -3.69 -11.25 -4.12
C LEU A 56 -3.42 -11.24 -5.63
N VAL A 57 -2.18 -10.98 -6.05
CA VAL A 57 -1.77 -10.91 -7.46
C VAL A 57 -1.99 -12.25 -8.19
N GLN A 58 -1.75 -13.37 -7.51
CA GLN A 58 -1.94 -14.72 -8.05
C GLN A 58 -3.41 -15.20 -8.03
N GLY A 59 -4.32 -14.45 -7.39
CA GLY A 59 -5.72 -14.85 -7.24
C GLY A 59 -5.93 -16.07 -6.34
N THR A 60 -4.98 -16.40 -5.46
CA THR A 60 -5.05 -17.53 -4.53
C THR A 60 -5.55 -17.12 -3.13
N LEU A 61 -6.01 -15.88 -3.02
CA LEU A 61 -6.49 -15.30 -1.78
C LEU A 61 -8.01 -15.51 -1.68
N GLU A 62 -8.43 -16.43 -0.82
CA GLU A 62 -9.83 -16.62 -0.49
C GLU A 62 -10.32 -15.53 0.48
N ALA A 63 -11.60 -15.15 0.41
CA ALA A 63 -12.17 -14.07 1.22
C ALA A 63 -11.91 -14.22 2.74
N ALA A 64 -12.01 -15.44 3.28
CA ALA A 64 -11.75 -15.70 4.69
C ALA A 64 -10.27 -15.49 5.08
N ASP A 65 -9.36 -15.85 4.19
CA ASP A 65 -7.92 -15.63 4.37
C ASP A 65 -7.55 -14.16 4.20
N GLU A 66 -8.21 -13.47 3.27
CA GLU A 66 -8.07 -12.03 3.05
C GLU A 66 -8.41 -11.26 4.32
N GLU A 67 -9.57 -11.51 4.93
CA GLU A 67 -9.99 -10.85 6.18
C GLU A 67 -9.06 -11.14 7.37
N ARG A 68 -8.47 -12.34 7.41
CA ARG A 68 -7.55 -12.76 8.47
C ARG A 68 -6.20 -12.04 8.31
N LEU A 69 -5.63 -12.06 7.11
CA LEU A 69 -4.33 -11.43 6.82
C LEU A 69 -4.42 -9.90 6.87
N ALA A 70 -5.52 -9.32 6.39
CA ALA A 70 -5.79 -7.89 6.50
C ALA A 70 -5.78 -7.40 7.96
N GLY A 71 -6.30 -8.22 8.90
CA GLY A 71 -6.25 -7.93 10.33
C GLY A 71 -4.83 -7.83 10.88
N HIS A 72 -3.92 -8.69 10.45
CA HIS A 72 -2.51 -8.64 10.86
C HIS A 72 -1.77 -7.43 10.27
N LEU A 73 -2.19 -6.98 9.08
CA LEU A 73 -1.59 -5.84 8.38
C LEU A 73 -2.16 -4.48 8.83
N VAL A 74 -3.07 -4.48 9.81
CA VAL A 74 -3.71 -3.28 10.38
C VAL A 74 -4.62 -2.59 9.36
N LEU A 75 -5.37 -3.38 8.58
CA LEU A 75 -6.41 -2.88 7.67
C LEU A 75 -7.80 -3.00 8.34
N PRO A 76 -8.46 -1.89 8.71
CA PRO A 76 -9.81 -1.92 9.27
C PRO A 76 -10.88 -2.49 8.33
N ARG A 77 -11.65 -3.47 8.82
CA ARG A 77 -12.74 -4.14 8.06
C ARG A 77 -13.92 -3.24 7.68
N GLY A 78 -14.08 -2.10 8.33
CA GLY A 78 -15.18 -1.16 8.09
C GLY A 78 -14.95 -0.21 6.91
N LEU A 79 -13.78 -0.25 6.29
CA LEU A 79 -13.39 0.64 5.21
C LEU A 79 -13.43 -0.08 3.87
N GLU A 80 -13.59 0.72 2.81
CA GLU A 80 -13.38 0.27 1.45
C GLU A 80 -11.92 0.51 1.07
N TYR A 81 -11.43 -0.34 0.17
CA TYR A 81 -10.08 -0.36 -0.34
C TYR A 81 -10.11 -0.46 -1.85
N GLN A 82 -9.09 0.07 -2.49
CA GLN A 82 -8.89 -0.04 -3.93
C GLN A 82 -7.49 -0.56 -4.22
N VAL A 83 -7.39 -1.39 -5.25
CA VAL A 83 -6.11 -1.89 -5.75
C VAL A 83 -5.56 -0.90 -6.77
N VAL A 84 -4.26 -0.63 -6.67
CA VAL A 84 -3.51 0.22 -7.58
C VAL A 84 -2.38 -0.57 -8.20
N LEU A 85 -2.28 -0.49 -9.53
CA LEU A 85 -1.19 -1.08 -10.28
C LEU A 85 -0.30 0.01 -10.89
N GLY A 86 1.00 -0.17 -10.80
CA GLY A 86 2.00 0.70 -11.40
C GLY A 86 2.74 0.04 -12.56
N ARG A 87 3.08 0.83 -13.59
CA ARG A 87 3.96 0.41 -14.70
C ARG A 87 4.95 1.54 -15.04
N GLU A 88 6.14 1.15 -15.51
CA GLU A 88 7.20 2.09 -15.94
C GLU A 88 7.70 3.03 -14.81
N ILE A 89 7.63 2.56 -13.57
CA ILE A 89 8.02 3.30 -12.36
C ILE A 89 9.09 2.51 -11.60
N SER A 90 10.04 3.20 -10.95
CA SER A 90 10.99 2.58 -10.02
C SER A 90 10.26 1.86 -8.87
N PRO A 91 10.42 0.54 -8.69
CA PRO A 91 9.70 -0.21 -7.67
C PRO A 91 9.91 0.29 -6.25
N ILE A 92 11.15 0.67 -5.92
CA ILE A 92 11.52 1.10 -4.57
C ILE A 92 10.89 2.45 -4.26
N ALA A 93 11.01 3.41 -5.19
CA ALA A 93 10.45 4.74 -5.03
C ALA A 93 8.92 4.66 -4.95
N TRP A 94 8.29 3.88 -5.83
CA TRP A 94 6.84 3.71 -5.84
C TRP A 94 6.27 3.18 -4.53
N VAL A 95 6.88 2.12 -3.97
CA VAL A 95 6.41 1.55 -2.70
C VAL A 95 6.53 2.58 -1.57
N ALA A 96 7.66 3.26 -1.46
CA ALA A 96 7.88 4.25 -0.42
C ALA A 96 6.87 5.41 -0.53
N GLU A 97 6.66 5.91 -1.74
CA GLU A 97 5.78 7.04 -2.02
C GLU A 97 4.31 6.74 -1.77
N ILE A 98 3.85 5.56 -2.17
CA ILE A 98 2.49 5.11 -1.90
C ILE A 98 2.29 4.90 -0.40
N GLU A 99 3.21 4.26 0.31
CA GLU A 99 3.04 4.05 1.76
C GLU A 99 3.12 5.37 2.55
N ASP A 100 4.01 6.28 2.16
CA ASP A 100 4.15 7.62 2.76
C ASP A 100 2.88 8.45 2.59
N ALA A 101 2.29 8.45 1.39
CA ALA A 101 1.09 9.23 1.07
C ALA A 101 -0.13 8.90 1.95
N PHE A 102 -0.18 7.69 2.51
CA PHE A 102 -1.29 7.22 3.35
C PHE A 102 -0.91 6.97 4.81
N SER A 103 0.34 7.26 5.20
CA SER A 103 0.87 7.05 6.56
C SER A 103 0.10 7.79 7.67
N GLY A 104 -0.55 8.92 7.33
CA GLY A 104 -1.35 9.73 8.26
C GLY A 104 -2.87 9.52 8.16
N THR A 105 -3.35 8.53 7.40
CA THR A 105 -4.78 8.30 7.19
C THR A 105 -5.35 7.25 8.16
N LEU A 106 -6.68 7.06 8.12
CA LEU A 106 -7.38 6.10 8.99
C LEU A 106 -6.93 4.64 8.81
N ALA A 107 -6.32 4.32 7.67
CA ALA A 107 -5.76 3.00 7.39
C ALA A 107 -4.46 3.12 6.57
N PRO A 108 -3.45 2.30 6.86
CA PRO A 108 -2.22 2.31 6.08
C PRO A 108 -2.48 1.84 4.64
N ALA A 109 -1.73 2.41 3.69
CA ALA A 109 -1.56 1.79 2.39
C ALA A 109 -0.57 0.62 2.50
N LEU A 110 -0.77 -0.40 1.68
CA LEU A 110 0.20 -1.47 1.48
C LEU A 110 0.69 -1.40 0.04
N ALA A 111 2.00 -1.35 -0.17
CA ALA A 111 2.57 -1.37 -1.50
C ALA A 111 3.70 -2.40 -1.61
N GLY A 112 3.85 -2.99 -2.79
CA GLY A 112 4.91 -3.94 -3.08
C GLY A 112 5.13 -4.17 -4.56
N ALA A 113 6.28 -4.74 -4.89
CA ALA A 113 6.58 -5.26 -6.21
C ALA A 113 6.52 -6.78 -6.16
N VAL A 114 5.59 -7.36 -6.92
CA VAL A 114 5.32 -8.80 -6.97
C VAL A 114 5.40 -9.25 -8.42
N GLU A 115 6.29 -10.20 -8.72
CA GLU A 115 6.43 -10.78 -10.08
C GLU A 115 6.63 -9.72 -11.19
N GLY A 116 7.32 -8.62 -10.87
CA GLY A 116 7.53 -7.50 -11.80
C GLY A 116 6.34 -6.56 -11.96
N CYS A 117 5.24 -6.80 -11.24
CA CYS A 117 4.08 -5.92 -11.15
C CYS A 117 4.16 -5.06 -9.88
N LEU A 118 3.96 -3.76 -10.01
CA LEU A 118 3.81 -2.87 -8.86
C LEU A 118 2.34 -2.92 -8.43
N VAL A 119 2.08 -3.36 -7.21
CA VAL A 119 0.73 -3.55 -6.67
C VAL A 119 0.61 -2.91 -5.31
N GLY A 120 -0.52 -2.25 -5.07
CA GLY A 120 -0.80 -1.63 -3.79
C GLY A 120 -2.28 -1.68 -3.46
N VAL A 121 -2.57 -1.67 -2.17
CA VAL A 121 -3.92 -1.65 -1.60
C VAL A 121 -4.03 -0.38 -0.77
N LEU A 122 -4.96 0.49 -1.16
CA LEU A 122 -5.14 1.82 -0.57
C LEU A 122 -6.56 1.94 -0.01
N PRO A 123 -6.77 2.66 1.11
CA PRO A 123 -8.12 2.94 1.58
C PRO A 123 -8.85 3.86 0.61
N ALA A 124 -10.06 3.51 0.19
CA ALA A 124 -10.90 4.28 -0.74
C ALA A 124 -11.79 5.29 0.02
N HIS A 125 -11.19 6.38 0.50
CA HIS A 125 -11.88 7.48 1.18
C HIS A 125 -11.79 8.79 0.37
N GLU A 126 -12.54 9.82 0.78
CA GLU A 126 -12.47 11.13 0.13
C GLU A 126 -11.04 11.69 0.16
N GLY A 127 -10.51 12.07 -1.02
CA GLY A 127 -9.17 12.62 -1.17
C GLY A 127 -8.11 11.63 -1.66
N VAL A 128 -8.46 10.36 -1.88
CA VAL A 128 -7.55 9.35 -2.46
C VAL A 128 -7.11 9.74 -3.86
N ASP A 129 -8.02 10.19 -4.72
CA ASP A 129 -7.67 10.66 -6.07
C ASP A 129 -6.68 11.83 -6.01
N ALA A 130 -6.84 12.74 -5.04
CA ALA A 130 -5.91 13.85 -4.83
C ALA A 130 -4.57 13.39 -4.23
N ALA A 131 -4.56 12.36 -3.37
CA ALA A 131 -3.33 11.77 -2.85
C ALA A 131 -2.55 11.04 -3.96
N ILE A 132 -3.24 10.25 -4.78
CA ILE A 132 -2.65 9.49 -5.89
C ILE A 132 -2.20 10.43 -7.00
N SER A 133 -2.96 11.46 -7.34
CA SER A 133 -2.52 12.49 -8.30
C SER A 133 -1.26 13.21 -7.81
N ARG A 134 -1.19 13.56 -6.51
CA ARG A 134 0.04 14.14 -5.92
C ARG A 134 1.22 13.18 -5.99
N VAL A 135 1.00 11.88 -5.79
CA VAL A 135 2.02 10.84 -5.95
C VAL A 135 2.49 10.80 -7.42
N GLY A 136 1.58 10.79 -8.39
CA GLY A 136 1.93 10.80 -9.82
C GLY A 136 2.65 12.06 -10.30
N GLU A 137 2.48 13.19 -9.62
CA GLU A 137 3.16 14.46 -9.92
C GLU A 137 4.61 14.53 -9.40
N ARG A 138 4.99 13.67 -8.44
CA ARG A 138 6.35 13.62 -7.88
C ARG A 138 7.36 13.19 -8.94
N GLN A 139 8.51 13.86 -8.94
CA GLN A 139 9.53 13.75 -9.99
C GLN A 139 10.01 12.32 -10.23
N GLU A 140 10.02 11.49 -9.19
CA GLU A 140 10.48 10.09 -9.22
C GLU A 140 9.46 9.12 -9.83
N LEU A 141 8.20 9.56 -9.94
CA LEU A 141 7.09 8.79 -10.52
C LEU A 141 6.57 9.42 -11.83
N ARG A 142 7.15 10.57 -12.23
CA ARG A 142 6.82 11.25 -13.49
C ARG A 142 7.13 10.36 -14.68
N GLY A 143 6.14 10.21 -15.55
CA GLY A 143 6.21 9.34 -16.73
C GLY A 143 5.67 7.93 -16.50
N GLY A 144 5.30 7.59 -15.27
CA GLY A 144 4.69 6.31 -14.93
C GLY A 144 3.17 6.28 -15.09
N VAL A 145 2.63 5.06 -15.18
CA VAL A 145 1.20 4.80 -15.21
C VAL A 145 0.75 4.26 -13.86
N LEU A 146 -0.35 4.80 -13.34
CA LEU A 146 -1.10 4.26 -12.21
C LEU A 146 -2.51 3.87 -12.69
N ALA A 147 -2.87 2.61 -12.51
CA ALA A 147 -4.19 2.08 -12.83
C ALA A 147 -4.93 1.72 -11.53
N LEU A 148 -6.13 2.26 -11.37
CA LEU A 148 -6.97 2.10 -10.18
C LEU A 148 -8.13 1.14 -10.47
N GLY A 149 -8.38 0.23 -9.54
CA GLY A 149 -9.60 -0.56 -9.47
C GLY A 149 -10.72 0.13 -8.70
N CYS A 150 -11.92 -0.45 -8.71
CA CYS A 150 -13.03 0.08 -7.93
C CYS A 150 -12.81 -0.07 -6.41
N PRO A 151 -13.41 0.83 -5.61
CA PRO A 151 -13.52 0.65 -4.16
C PRO A 151 -14.32 -0.60 -3.80
N VAL A 152 -13.73 -1.48 -3.01
CA VAL A 152 -14.35 -2.73 -2.53
C VAL A 152 -14.02 -2.96 -1.06
N ARG A 153 -14.81 -3.79 -0.37
CA ARG A 153 -14.46 -4.23 0.99
C ARG A 153 -13.42 -5.34 0.96
N ILE A 154 -12.74 -5.50 2.09
CA ILE A 154 -11.91 -6.69 2.35
C ILE A 154 -12.80 -7.93 2.18
N GLY A 155 -12.30 -8.90 1.43
CA GLY A 155 -12.98 -10.10 0.94
C GLY A 155 -13.20 -10.09 -0.58
N ASN A 156 -13.13 -8.91 -1.21
CA ASN A 156 -13.39 -8.71 -2.64
C ASN A 156 -12.25 -7.98 -3.37
N LEU A 157 -11.04 -7.89 -2.79
CA LEU A 157 -9.91 -7.18 -3.41
C LEU A 157 -9.53 -7.74 -4.79
N ALA A 158 -9.82 -9.00 -5.06
CA ALA A 158 -9.63 -9.62 -6.37
C ALA A 158 -10.42 -8.91 -7.48
N GLU A 159 -11.66 -8.45 -7.20
CA GLU A 159 -12.48 -7.73 -8.18
C GLU A 159 -11.84 -6.38 -8.54
N SER A 160 -11.36 -5.65 -7.53
CA SER A 160 -10.64 -4.39 -7.71
C SER A 160 -9.32 -4.59 -8.46
N LEU A 161 -8.60 -5.68 -8.19
CA LEU A 161 -7.37 -6.04 -8.91
C LEU A 161 -7.64 -6.29 -10.40
N GLU A 162 -8.64 -7.10 -10.74
CA GLU A 162 -8.98 -7.41 -12.13
C GLU A 162 -9.40 -6.15 -12.91
N GLU A 163 -10.12 -5.24 -12.26
CA GLU A 163 -10.45 -3.95 -12.85
C GLU A 163 -9.20 -3.09 -13.09
N ALA A 164 -8.32 -2.98 -12.10
CA ALA A 164 -7.05 -2.26 -12.25
C ALA A 164 -6.18 -2.86 -13.36
N ARG A 165 -6.14 -4.19 -13.49
CA ARG A 165 -5.44 -4.89 -14.60
C ARG A 165 -6.05 -4.53 -15.94
N THR A 166 -7.38 -4.54 -16.04
CA THR A 166 -8.10 -4.18 -17.27
C THR A 166 -7.79 -2.75 -17.69
N VAL A 167 -7.78 -1.81 -16.74
CA VAL A 167 -7.36 -0.42 -16.98
C VAL A 167 -5.93 -0.37 -17.48
N LEU A 168 -4.99 -1.04 -16.81
CA LEU A 168 -3.57 -1.03 -17.15
C LEU A 168 -3.27 -1.60 -18.55
N VAL A 169 -3.92 -2.71 -18.90
CA VAL A 169 -3.80 -3.34 -20.23
C VAL A 169 -4.38 -2.45 -21.32
N SER A 170 -5.39 -1.64 -21.00
CA SER A 170 -5.99 -0.72 -21.97
C SER A 170 -5.08 0.44 -22.38
N LEU A 171 -4.05 0.75 -21.58
CA LEU A 171 -3.25 1.95 -21.73
C LEU A 171 -2.10 1.75 -22.72
N GLU A 172 -2.00 2.68 -23.67
CA GLU A 172 -0.93 2.72 -24.66
C GLU A 172 0.46 2.83 -23.98
N PRO A 173 1.51 2.23 -24.57
CA PRO A 173 2.88 2.41 -24.09
C PRO A 173 3.27 3.89 -24.06
N GLY A 174 3.86 4.37 -22.97
CA GLY A 174 4.23 5.78 -22.79
C GLY A 174 3.09 6.70 -22.33
N SER A 175 1.91 6.15 -22.00
CA SER A 175 0.91 6.88 -21.21
C SER A 175 1.50 7.27 -19.86
N ALA A 176 1.12 8.42 -19.30
CA ALA A 176 1.54 8.83 -17.97
C ALA A 176 0.36 9.42 -17.20
N GLY A 177 0.32 9.17 -15.89
CA GLY A 177 -0.71 9.67 -14.98
C GLY A 177 -1.53 8.57 -14.32
N CYS A 178 -2.63 8.99 -13.71
CA CYS A 178 -3.55 8.13 -12.98
C CYS A 178 -4.81 7.86 -13.81
N PHE A 179 -5.20 6.59 -13.90
CA PHE A 179 -6.33 6.12 -14.69
C PHE A 179 -7.19 5.17 -13.88
N ASP A 180 -8.50 5.30 -14.05
CA ASP A 180 -9.54 4.46 -13.48
C ASP A 180 -10.57 4.11 -14.56
N VAL A 181 -11.59 3.33 -14.22
CA VAL A 181 -12.63 2.99 -15.20
C VAL A 181 -13.44 4.20 -15.67
N ARG A 182 -13.65 5.19 -14.79
CA ARG A 182 -14.47 6.38 -15.09
C ARG A 182 -13.77 7.32 -16.06
N SER A 183 -12.45 7.48 -15.94
CA SER A 183 -11.61 8.33 -16.81
C SER A 183 -11.41 7.72 -18.20
N ARG A 184 -11.46 6.40 -18.35
CA ARG A 184 -11.30 5.71 -19.64
C ARG A 184 -12.62 5.47 -20.37
N GLY A 185 -13.72 5.28 -19.65
CA GLY A 185 -15.07 5.11 -20.21
C GLY A 185 -15.11 4.03 -21.31
N TRP A 186 -15.63 4.38 -22.48
CA TRP A 186 -15.77 3.47 -23.62
C TRP A 186 -14.43 2.91 -24.17
N ARG A 187 -13.29 3.58 -23.91
CA ARG A 187 -11.98 3.13 -24.41
C ARG A 187 -11.51 1.80 -23.78
N LEU A 188 -12.08 1.42 -22.63
CA LEU A 188 -11.84 0.11 -22.02
C LEU A 188 -12.43 -1.02 -22.84
N ALA A 189 -13.66 -0.85 -23.34
CA ALA A 189 -14.33 -1.86 -24.17
C ALA A 189 -13.58 -2.13 -25.49
N VAL A 190 -12.92 -1.09 -26.02
CA VAL A 190 -12.13 -1.18 -27.26
C VAL A 190 -10.80 -1.88 -27.03
N ALA A 191 -10.11 -1.60 -25.93
CA ALA A 191 -8.82 -2.25 -25.66
C ALA A 191 -8.93 -3.75 -25.32
N CYS A 192 -10.05 -4.17 -24.73
CA CYS A 192 -10.33 -5.59 -24.51
C CYS A 192 -10.78 -6.34 -25.79
N THR A 193 -10.98 -5.62 -26.90
CA THR A 193 -11.50 -6.17 -28.15
C THR A 193 -10.72 -5.59 -29.35
N PRO A 194 -9.52 -6.14 -29.68
CA PRO A 194 -8.58 -5.52 -30.63
C PRO A 194 -9.20 -5.19 -32.00
N TRP A 195 -10.08 -6.05 -32.51
CA TRP A 195 -10.76 -5.85 -33.80
C TRP A 195 -11.83 -4.74 -33.78
N LEU A 196 -12.33 -4.37 -32.59
CA LEU A 196 -13.35 -3.32 -32.44
C LEU A 196 -12.73 -1.92 -32.57
N GLY A 197 -11.43 -1.78 -32.26
CA GLY A 197 -10.68 -0.54 -32.48
C GLY A 197 -10.65 -0.16 -33.95
N ASP A 198 -10.24 -1.10 -34.80
CA ASP A 198 -10.19 -0.91 -36.25
C ASP A 198 -11.57 -0.60 -36.85
N VAL A 199 -12.62 -1.26 -36.36
CA VAL A 199 -14.00 -1.05 -36.83
C VAL A 199 -14.53 0.33 -36.44
N ILE A 200 -14.24 0.82 -35.23
CA ILE A 200 -14.64 2.17 -34.80
C ILE A 200 -13.83 3.23 -35.54
N GLU A 201 -12.53 3.00 -35.74
CA GLU A 201 -11.66 3.97 -36.41
C GLU A 201 -12.01 4.11 -37.90
N GLN A 202 -12.24 3.00 -38.60
CA GLN A 202 -12.63 3.00 -40.00
C GLN A 202 -14.10 3.34 -40.23
N GLY A 203 -15.00 2.91 -39.34
CA GLY A 203 -16.44 3.03 -39.52
C GLY A 203 -17.04 4.34 -39.00
N LEU A 204 -16.49 4.92 -37.93
CA LEU A 204 -17.06 6.10 -37.27
C LEU A 204 -16.13 7.31 -37.36
N LEU A 205 -14.82 7.15 -37.11
CA LEU A 205 -13.91 8.30 -36.99
C LEU A 205 -13.36 8.77 -38.35
N ALA A 206 -12.98 7.87 -39.25
CA ALA A 206 -12.53 8.21 -40.60
C ALA A 206 -13.55 9.05 -41.41
N PRO A 207 -14.83 8.66 -41.51
CA PRO A 207 -15.82 9.46 -42.26
C PRO A 207 -16.16 10.81 -41.61
N LEU A 208 -15.95 10.97 -40.29
CA LEU A 208 -16.09 12.26 -39.60
C LEU A 208 -14.87 13.18 -39.84
N ARG A 209 -13.69 12.61 -40.11
CA ARG A 209 -12.48 13.39 -40.47
C ARG A 209 -12.48 13.85 -41.92
N GLU A 210 -13.08 13.08 -42.82
CA GLU A 210 -13.22 13.45 -44.24
C GLU A 210 -14.30 14.51 -44.50
N ASN A 211 -15.23 14.70 -43.56
CA ASN A 211 -16.29 15.73 -43.64
C ASN A 211 -15.93 17.05 -42.92
N ARG A 212 -14.64 17.32 -42.71
CA ARG A 212 -14.13 18.57 -42.14
C ARG A 212 -13.24 19.29 -43.14
#